data_AF-A0A537Z1Q5-F1
#
_entry.id   AF-A0A537Z1Q5-F1
#
_cell.length_a   1.000
_cell.length_b   1.000
_cell.length_c   1.000
_cell.angle_alpha   90.00
_cell.angle_beta   90.00
_cell.angle_gamma   90.00
#
_symmetry.space_group_name_H-M   'P 1'
#
loop_
_entity.id
_entity.type
_entity.pdbx_description
1 polymer ?
#
loop_
_entity_poly.entity_id
_entity_poly.type
_entity_poly.pdbx_seq_one_letter_code
_entity_poly.pdbx_strand_id
1 'polypeptide(L)'
;MAVVFLAAALFMGNGFALSSAAFRAGGPIPKRFTCDGADVSPPLRWTAPPTRVRTLALQVVDVTTPSRFTHWTAWGIAPRTRSLAAGARPPRQGRNDFGRLGWGGPCPPVGTKHRYLFVLYALGSPLRLRNGATAGQFRHAVGSAGIVRQTLLIGTYRRRAGTAHA
;
A
#
# COMPACT_ATOMS: atom_id res chain seq x y z
N MET A 1 -5.91 44.18 12.24
CA MET A 1 -6.22 43.22 11.16
C MET A 1 -4.89 42.77 10.57
N ALA A 2 -4.37 41.61 10.98
CA ALA A 2 -3.06 41.13 10.55
C ALA A 2 -3.24 39.88 9.69
N VAL A 3 -2.90 40.01 8.41
CA VAL A 3 -2.89 38.91 7.43
C VAL A 3 -1.67 38.05 7.73
N VAL A 4 -1.89 36.87 8.33
CA VAL A 4 -0.84 35.84 8.43
C VAL A 4 -0.85 35.08 7.12
N PHE A 5 0.08 35.43 6.22
CA PHE A 5 0.46 34.57 5.12
C PHE A 5 1.07 33.29 5.70
N LEU A 6 0.35 32.17 5.57
CA LEU A 6 0.92 30.86 5.82
C LEU A 6 2.07 30.66 4.83
N ALA A 7 3.31 30.74 5.32
CA ALA A 7 4.47 30.32 4.56
C ALA A 7 4.26 28.85 4.16
N ALA A 8 4.19 28.58 2.86
CA ALA A 8 4.37 27.25 2.34
C ALA A 8 5.78 26.80 2.74
N ALA A 9 5.89 25.87 3.68
CA ALA A 9 7.15 25.21 3.97
C ALA A 9 7.63 24.50 2.69
N LEU A 10 8.65 25.06 2.06
CA LEU A 10 9.40 24.43 0.98
C LEU A 10 10.02 23.14 1.52
N PHE A 11 9.55 21.99 1.04
CA PHE A 11 10.10 20.67 1.38
C PHE A 11 11.50 20.48 0.79
N MET A 12 12.53 20.98 1.47
CA MET A 12 13.91 20.57 1.25
C MET A 12 14.29 19.42 2.19
N GLY A 13 13.84 18.22 1.81
CA GLY A 13 14.38 16.96 2.29
C GLY A 13 14.10 15.90 1.25
N ASN A 14 15.11 15.12 0.85
CA ASN A 14 14.97 13.96 -0.03
C ASN A 14 14.05 12.92 0.64
N GLY A 15 12.73 13.15 0.54
CA GLY A 15 11.72 12.51 1.37
C GLY A 15 11.38 11.12 0.85
N PHE A 16 11.23 10.16 1.76
CA PHE A 16 10.72 8.83 1.46
C PHE A 16 9.21 8.91 1.15
N ALA A 17 8.87 8.76 -0.13
CA ALA A 17 7.54 9.01 -0.68
C ALA A 17 7.09 7.83 -1.55
N LEU A 18 5.85 7.37 -1.38
CA LEU A 18 5.23 6.32 -2.18
C LEU A 18 4.25 6.92 -3.20
N SER A 19 4.28 6.40 -4.41
CA SER A 19 3.47 6.85 -5.55
C SER A 19 3.10 5.67 -6.46
N SER A 20 2.15 5.90 -7.36
CA SER A 20 1.79 4.96 -8.41
C SER A 20 1.60 5.72 -9.73
N ALA A 21 2.08 5.14 -10.83
CA ALA A 21 1.78 5.66 -12.16
C ALA A 21 0.34 5.36 -12.61
N ALA A 22 -0.36 4.45 -11.91
CA ALA A 22 -1.72 4.06 -12.26
C ALA A 22 -2.80 4.97 -11.68
N PHE A 23 -2.51 5.69 -10.59
CA PHE A 23 -3.48 6.58 -9.94
C PHE A 23 -2.77 7.66 -9.12
N ARG A 24 -3.37 8.85 -9.08
CA ARG A 24 -2.95 9.94 -8.17
C ARG A 24 -3.31 9.61 -6.72
N ALA A 25 -2.60 10.19 -5.76
CA ALA A 25 -2.97 10.09 -4.35
C ALA A 25 -4.41 10.55 -4.10
N GLY A 26 -5.19 9.73 -3.38
CA GLY A 26 -6.63 9.91 -3.15
C GLY A 26 -7.52 9.62 -4.37
N GLY A 27 -6.94 9.30 -5.52
CA GLY A 27 -7.63 9.06 -6.78
C GLY A 27 -8.24 7.66 -6.91
N PRO A 28 -9.01 7.42 -7.98
CA PRO A 28 -9.56 6.09 -8.26
C PRO A 28 -8.46 5.13 -8.71
N ILE A 29 -8.41 3.94 -8.10
CA ILE A 29 -7.61 2.81 -8.57
C ILE A 29 -8.28 2.27 -9.84
N PRO A 30 -7.57 2.13 -10.97
CA PRO A 30 -8.14 1.60 -12.20
C PRO A 30 -8.69 0.18 -12.04
N LYS A 31 -9.80 -0.12 -12.74
CA LYS A 31 -10.49 -1.42 -12.74
C LYS A 31 -9.56 -2.63 -12.94
N ARG A 32 -8.49 -2.47 -13.74
CA ARG A 32 -7.48 -3.53 -13.96
C ARG A 32 -6.90 -4.10 -12.65
N PHE A 33 -6.79 -3.29 -11.61
CA PHE A 33 -6.16 -3.66 -10.34
C PHE A 33 -7.17 -4.06 -9.25
N THR A 34 -8.43 -4.30 -9.62
CA THR A 34 -9.53 -4.61 -8.71
C THR A 34 -10.18 -5.94 -9.07
N CYS A 35 -11.12 -6.41 -8.24
CA CYS A 35 -11.83 -7.67 -8.49
C CYS A 35 -12.73 -7.64 -9.73
N ASP A 36 -13.04 -6.45 -10.28
CA ASP A 36 -13.81 -6.34 -11.52
C ASP A 36 -12.92 -6.39 -12.77
N GLY A 37 -11.59 -6.47 -12.63
CA GLY A 37 -10.63 -6.54 -13.73
C GLY A 37 -9.67 -7.71 -13.61
N ALA A 38 -8.40 -7.48 -13.93
CA ALA A 38 -7.37 -8.53 -13.94
C ALA A 38 -6.86 -8.92 -12.53
N ASP A 39 -7.30 -8.20 -11.49
CA ASP A 39 -6.91 -8.41 -10.09
C ASP A 39 -5.40 -8.52 -9.86
N VAL A 40 -4.60 -7.75 -10.61
CA VAL A 40 -3.15 -7.64 -10.41
C VAL A 40 -2.83 -6.44 -9.52
N SER A 41 -1.72 -6.47 -8.78
CA SER A 41 -1.29 -5.34 -7.95
C SER A 41 -0.94 -4.12 -8.81
N PRO A 42 -1.22 -2.88 -8.35
CA PRO A 42 -0.85 -1.68 -9.10
C PRO A 42 0.67 -1.48 -9.10
N PRO A 43 1.23 -0.80 -10.13
CA PRO A 43 2.63 -0.41 -10.12
C PRO A 43 2.87 0.58 -8.99
N LEU A 44 3.88 0.34 -8.17
CA LEU A 44 4.27 1.22 -7.07
C LEU A 44 5.70 1.71 -7.29
N ARG A 45 5.95 2.97 -6.96
CA ARG A 45 7.28 3.58 -7.00
C ARG A 45 7.50 4.40 -5.74
N TRP A 46 8.71 4.37 -5.22
CA TRP A 46 9.10 5.20 -4.10
C TRP A 46 10.51 5.76 -4.26
N THR A 47 10.72 6.90 -3.60
CA THR A 47 12.04 7.54 -3.48
C THR A 47 12.93 6.78 -2.51
N ALA A 48 14.22 7.16 -2.44
CA ALA A 48 15.17 6.49 -1.56
C ALA A 48 14.71 6.56 -0.09
N PRO A 49 14.77 5.44 0.66
CA PRO A 49 14.54 5.49 2.10
C PRO A 49 15.73 6.17 2.81
N PRO A 50 15.57 6.59 4.07
CA PRO A 50 16.67 7.11 4.88
C PRO A 50 17.80 6.10 5.08
N THR A 51 18.93 6.56 5.64
CA THR A 51 20.04 5.67 6.01
C THR A 51 19.62 4.66 7.08
N ARG A 52 20.44 3.61 7.27
CA ARG A 52 20.26 2.56 8.29
C ARG A 52 19.04 1.65 8.09
N VAL A 53 18.45 1.65 6.90
CA VAL A 53 17.35 0.76 6.52
C VAL A 53 17.90 -0.58 6.03
N ARG A 54 17.42 -1.69 6.60
CA ARG A 54 17.84 -3.05 6.27
C ARG A 54 16.87 -3.79 5.35
N THR A 55 15.58 -3.47 5.41
CA THR A 55 14.56 -4.00 4.51
C THR A 55 13.41 -3.03 4.35
N LEU A 56 12.66 -3.18 3.26
CA LEU A 56 11.35 -2.57 3.09
C LEU A 56 10.24 -3.61 3.28
N ALA A 57 9.07 -3.15 3.71
CA ALA A 57 7.85 -3.92 3.83
C ALA A 57 6.65 -3.08 3.41
N LEU A 58 5.61 -3.70 2.85
CA LEU A 58 4.41 -3.05 2.33
C LEU A 58 3.17 -3.69 2.96
N GLN A 59 2.21 -2.86 3.37
CA GLN A 59 0.86 -3.28 3.73
C GLN A 59 -0.15 -2.53 2.87
N VAL A 60 -1.20 -3.20 2.43
CA VAL A 60 -2.38 -2.58 1.83
C VAL A 60 -3.61 -2.99 2.61
N VAL A 61 -4.34 -1.99 3.08
CA VAL A 61 -5.48 -2.18 3.99
C VAL A 61 -6.63 -1.26 3.62
N ASP A 62 -7.85 -1.80 3.61
CA ASP A 62 -9.08 -1.03 3.44
C ASP A 62 -9.48 -0.43 4.79
N VAL A 63 -9.27 0.88 4.92
CA VAL A 63 -9.56 1.62 6.16
C VAL A 63 -11.00 2.09 6.25
N THR A 64 -11.83 1.82 5.25
CA THR A 64 -13.27 2.11 5.27
C THR A 64 -14.05 1.01 6.01
N THR A 65 -13.46 -0.17 6.16
CA THR A 65 -14.07 -1.28 6.92
C THR A 65 -13.70 -1.20 8.41
N PRO A 66 -14.63 -1.51 9.35
CA PRO A 66 -14.30 -1.56 10.78
C PRO A 66 -13.18 -2.56 11.11
N SER A 67 -13.12 -3.67 10.39
CA SER A 67 -12.09 -4.71 10.56
C SER A 67 -10.73 -4.34 9.99
N ARG A 68 -10.63 -3.25 9.22
CA ARG A 68 -9.43 -2.86 8.47
C ARG A 68 -8.92 -4.01 7.60
N PHE A 69 -9.73 -4.40 6.62
CA PHE A 69 -9.51 -5.54 5.74
C PHE A 69 -8.16 -5.47 5.01
N THR A 70 -7.30 -6.46 5.21
CA THR A 70 -5.95 -6.52 4.65
C THR A 70 -5.99 -7.13 3.25
N HIS A 71 -5.63 -6.31 2.26
CA HIS A 71 -5.56 -6.68 0.85
C HIS A 71 -4.20 -7.25 0.45
N TRP A 72 -3.12 -6.81 1.11
CA TRP A 72 -1.78 -7.29 0.79
C TRP A 72 -0.79 -7.03 1.92
N THR A 73 0.10 -7.98 2.17
CA THR A 73 1.34 -7.77 2.93
C THR A 73 2.51 -8.35 2.14
N ALA A 74 3.61 -7.61 2.10
CA ALA A 74 4.83 -8.02 1.41
C ALA A 74 6.07 -7.53 2.16
N TRP A 75 7.16 -8.30 2.16
CA TRP A 75 8.38 -7.93 2.88
C TRP A 75 9.64 -8.60 2.31
N GLY A 76 10.79 -8.25 2.90
CA GLY A 76 12.09 -8.68 2.43
C GLY A 76 12.55 -7.92 1.18
N ILE A 77 11.88 -6.82 0.84
CA ILE A 77 12.22 -5.98 -0.31
C ILE A 77 13.54 -5.26 0.01
N ALA A 78 14.52 -5.36 -0.88
CA ALA A 78 15.82 -4.76 -0.67
C ALA A 78 15.71 -3.23 -0.52
N PRO A 79 16.45 -2.58 0.40
CA PRO A 79 16.41 -1.13 0.59
C PRO A 79 16.78 -0.33 -0.66
N ARG A 80 17.50 -0.93 -1.61
CA ARG A 80 17.85 -0.31 -2.91
C ARG A 80 16.73 -0.36 -3.95
N THR A 81 15.74 -1.23 -3.76
CA THR A 81 14.58 -1.31 -4.67
C THR A 81 13.83 0.02 -4.64
N ARG A 82 13.34 0.48 -5.80
CA ARG A 82 12.63 1.76 -5.95
C ARG A 82 11.21 1.60 -6.50
N SER A 83 10.83 0.38 -6.87
CA SER A 83 9.53 0.12 -7.47
C SER A 83 9.14 -1.35 -7.40
N LEU A 84 7.83 -1.58 -7.56
CA LEU A 84 7.23 -2.85 -7.92
C LEU A 84 6.43 -2.61 -9.20
N ALA A 85 6.67 -3.43 -10.21
CA ALA A 85 5.84 -3.41 -11.42
C ALA A 85 4.41 -3.89 -11.09
N ALA A 86 3.46 -3.62 -12.01
CA ALA A 86 2.13 -4.18 -11.89
C ALA A 86 2.18 -5.72 -11.83
N GLY A 87 1.49 -6.32 -10.87
CA GLY A 87 1.51 -7.78 -10.68
C GLY A 87 2.86 -8.34 -10.21
N ALA A 88 3.79 -7.49 -9.74
CA ALA A 88 5.08 -7.96 -9.23
C ALA A 88 4.91 -8.95 -8.06
N ARG A 89 5.86 -9.87 -7.95
CA ARG A 89 5.96 -10.84 -6.85
C ARG A 89 7.13 -10.44 -5.94
N PRO A 90 6.87 -9.78 -4.80
CA PRO A 90 7.90 -9.47 -3.82
C PRO A 90 8.54 -10.74 -3.25
N PRO A 91 9.73 -10.63 -2.63
CA PRO A 91 10.45 -11.80 -2.10
C PRO A 91 9.62 -12.64 -1.14
N ARG A 92 8.83 -11.99 -0.28
CA ARG A 92 7.89 -12.66 0.60
C ARG A 92 6.54 -11.95 0.68
N GLN A 93 5.49 -12.74 0.87
CA GLN A 93 4.10 -12.30 0.90
C GLN A 93 3.30 -13.04 1.98
N GLY A 94 2.31 -12.36 2.55
CA GLY A 94 1.43 -12.94 3.56
C GLY A 94 0.11 -13.41 2.98
N ARG A 95 -0.68 -14.08 3.84
CA ARG A 95 -2.08 -14.39 3.55
C ARG A 95 -2.92 -13.14 3.80
N ASN A 96 -3.70 -12.73 2.80
CA ASN A 96 -4.64 -11.63 2.90
C ASN A 96 -5.99 -12.09 3.48
N ASP A 97 -6.90 -11.15 3.73
CA ASP A 97 -8.18 -11.46 4.37
C ASP A 97 -9.20 -12.14 3.43
N PHE A 98 -8.91 -12.20 2.12
CA PHE A 98 -9.61 -13.10 1.19
C PHE A 98 -9.15 -14.57 1.33
N GLY A 99 -8.16 -14.81 2.16
CA GLY A 99 -7.54 -16.12 2.35
C GLY A 99 -6.56 -16.54 1.27
N ARG A 100 -6.11 -15.60 0.43
CA ARG A 100 -5.17 -15.82 -0.66
C ARG A 100 -3.76 -15.40 -0.26
N LEU A 101 -2.74 -15.99 -0.86
CA LEU A 101 -1.37 -15.51 -0.73
C LEU A 101 -1.17 -14.27 -1.63
N GLY A 102 -0.66 -13.18 -1.07
CA GLY A 102 -0.32 -11.97 -1.84
C GLY A 102 -1.49 -11.01 -2.05
N TRP A 103 -1.51 -10.33 -3.20
CA TRP A 103 -2.48 -9.29 -3.52
C TRP A 103 -3.89 -9.86 -3.71
N GLY A 104 -4.88 -9.18 -3.14
CA GLY A 104 -6.27 -9.25 -3.57
C GLY A 104 -6.79 -7.83 -3.73
N GLY A 105 -7.36 -7.50 -4.86
CA GLY A 105 -7.72 -6.13 -5.22
C GLY A 105 -8.95 -5.59 -4.49
N PRO A 106 -9.18 -4.27 -4.59
CA PRO A 106 -10.43 -3.64 -4.16
C PRO A 106 -11.66 -4.40 -4.65
N CYS A 107 -12.55 -4.74 -3.72
CA CYS A 107 -13.83 -5.38 -4.04
C CYS A 107 -14.95 -4.92 -3.09
N PRO A 108 -15.22 -3.60 -3.02
CA PRO A 108 -16.25 -3.10 -2.12
C PRO A 108 -17.65 -3.54 -2.60
N PRO A 109 -18.67 -3.52 -1.75
CA PRO A 109 -20.05 -3.63 -2.20
C PRO A 109 -20.39 -2.60 -3.31
N VAL A 110 -21.38 -2.92 -4.15
CA VAL A 110 -21.84 -1.99 -5.19
C VAL A 110 -22.36 -0.71 -4.53
N GLY A 111 -22.00 0.45 -5.11
CA GLY A 111 -22.47 1.75 -4.63
C GLY A 111 -21.62 2.37 -3.51
N THR A 112 -20.80 1.58 -2.79
CA THR A 112 -19.94 2.12 -1.73
C THR A 112 -18.55 2.50 -2.28
N LYS A 113 -18.00 3.61 -1.77
CA LYS A 113 -16.62 4.04 -2.07
C LYS A 113 -15.73 3.70 -0.89
N HIS A 114 -14.72 2.87 -1.12
CA HIS A 114 -13.75 2.48 -0.10
C HIS A 114 -12.39 3.17 -0.33
N ARG A 115 -11.60 3.25 0.74
CA ARG A 115 -10.26 3.86 0.76
C ARG A 115 -9.22 2.80 1.13
N TYR A 116 -8.25 2.61 0.25
CA TYR A 116 -7.18 1.64 0.40
C TYR A 116 -5.88 2.37 0.74
N LEU A 117 -5.36 2.10 1.92
CA LEU A 117 -4.12 2.66 2.41
C LEU A 117 -2.96 1.71 2.08
N PHE A 118 -2.06 2.16 1.21
CA PHE A 118 -0.79 1.51 0.93
C PHE A 118 0.26 2.12 1.86
N VAL A 119 0.82 1.34 2.78
CA VAL A 119 1.86 1.80 3.71
C VAL A 119 3.16 1.09 3.39
N LEU A 120 4.19 1.86 3.04
CA LEU A 120 5.54 1.35 2.83
C LEU A 120 6.39 1.70 4.06
N TYR A 121 6.94 0.67 4.67
CA TYR A 121 7.81 0.75 5.84
C TYR A 121 9.27 0.58 5.42
N ALA A 122 10.13 1.45 5.94
CA ALA A 122 11.56 1.31 5.93
C ALA A 122 12.02 0.86 7.33
N LEU A 123 12.54 -0.36 7.42
CA LEU A 123 12.77 -1.05 8.69
C LEU A 123 14.26 -1.18 9.01
N GLY A 124 14.60 -1.03 10.29
CA GLY A 124 15.96 -1.15 10.82
C GLY A 124 16.43 -2.60 10.94
N SER A 125 15.51 -3.57 10.94
CA SER A 125 15.80 -5.00 11.00
C SER A 125 15.00 -5.81 9.96
N PRO A 126 15.53 -6.94 9.45
CA PRO A 126 14.78 -7.85 8.59
C PRO A 126 13.59 -8.49 9.30
N LEU A 127 12.47 -8.67 8.59
CA LEU A 127 11.34 -9.46 9.10
C LEU A 127 11.63 -10.96 8.97
N ARG A 128 11.73 -11.65 10.11
CA ARG A 128 11.90 -13.11 10.22
C ARG A 128 10.54 -13.82 10.15
N LEU A 129 9.81 -13.62 9.05
CA LEU A 129 8.52 -14.24 8.77
C LEU A 129 8.60 -15.13 7.52
N ARG A 130 7.94 -16.30 7.59
CA ARG A 130 7.76 -17.22 6.44
C ARG A 130 6.65 -16.70 5.51
N ASN A 131 6.71 -17.09 4.24
CA ASN A 131 5.60 -16.86 3.31
C ASN A 131 4.28 -17.41 3.87
N GLY A 132 3.19 -16.69 3.61
CA GLY A 132 1.85 -17.05 4.11
C GLY A 132 1.55 -16.58 5.54
N ALA A 133 2.46 -15.86 6.21
CA ALA A 133 2.19 -15.25 7.51
C ALA A 133 0.91 -14.38 7.47
N THR A 134 0.17 -14.36 8.58
CA THR A 134 -1.07 -13.58 8.68
C THR A 134 -0.79 -12.08 8.77
N ALA A 135 -1.80 -11.26 8.49
CA ALA A 135 -1.71 -9.81 8.65
C ALA A 135 -1.34 -9.40 10.10
N GLY A 136 -1.82 -10.15 11.11
CA GLY A 136 -1.45 -9.93 12.51
C GLY A 136 0.02 -10.20 12.79
N GLN A 137 0.54 -11.35 12.34
CA GLN A 137 1.97 -11.70 12.47
C GLN A 137 2.86 -10.68 11.75
N PHE A 138 2.45 -10.24 10.55
CA PHE A 138 3.14 -9.19 9.81
C PHE A 138 3.22 -7.89 10.61
N ARG A 139 2.10 -7.38 11.14
CA ARG A 139 2.07 -6.13 11.90
C ARG A 139 2.91 -6.22 13.17
N HIS A 140 2.84 -7.34 13.88
CA HIS A 140 3.69 -7.59 15.05
C HIS A 140 5.18 -7.52 14.68
N ALA A 141 5.60 -8.24 13.63
CA ALA A 141 6.99 -8.24 13.19
C ALA A 141 7.47 -6.86 12.71
N VAL A 142 6.62 -6.10 12.02
CA VAL A 142 6.92 -4.71 11.63
C VAL A 142 7.17 -3.83 12.86
N GLY A 143 6.32 -3.95 13.90
CA GLY A 143 6.49 -3.22 15.16
C GLY A 143 7.81 -3.56 15.86
N SER A 144 8.20 -4.83 15.89
CA SER A 144 9.46 -5.28 16.51
C SER A 144 10.71 -4.95 15.69
N ALA A 145 10.58 -4.72 14.38
CA ALA A 145 11.73 -4.53 13.48
C ALA A 145 12.33 -3.12 13.50
N GLY A 146 11.74 -2.20 14.27
CA GLY A 146 12.15 -0.80 14.34
C GLY A 146 11.83 -0.04 13.04
N ILE A 147 10.75 0.72 13.04
CA ILE A 147 10.38 1.56 11.89
C ILE A 147 11.29 2.79 11.86
N VAL A 148 12.20 2.85 10.89
CA VAL A 148 13.07 4.03 10.66
C VAL A 148 12.26 5.16 10.02
N ARG A 149 11.41 4.80 9.05
CA ARG A 149 10.49 5.71 8.37
C ARG A 149 9.34 4.92 7.76
N GLN A 150 8.21 5.58 7.58
CA GLN A 150 7.11 5.07 6.78
C GLN A 150 6.57 6.18 5.88
N THR A 151 5.91 5.77 4.80
CA THR A 151 5.19 6.64 3.90
C THR A 151 3.92 5.95 3.43
N LEU A 152 2.95 6.71 2.95
CA LEU A 152 1.66 6.18 2.55
C LEU A 152 1.19 6.74 1.23
N LEU A 153 0.38 5.94 0.54
CA LEU A 153 -0.39 6.32 -0.63
C LEU A 153 -1.83 5.85 -0.41
N ILE A 154 -2.80 6.71 -0.70
CA ILE A 154 -4.22 6.35 -0.62
C ILE A 154 -4.74 6.19 -2.04
N GLY A 155 -5.40 5.06 -2.32
CA GLY A 155 -6.23 4.87 -3.50
C GLY A 155 -7.70 4.70 -3.09
N THR A 156 -8.61 4.92 -4.02
CA THR A 156 -10.04 4.73 -3.78
C THR A 156 -10.65 3.84 -4.86
N TYR A 157 -11.71 3.11 -4.53
CA TYR A 157 -12.47 2.39 -5.54
C TYR A 157 -13.95 2.37 -5.16
N ARG A 158 -14.79 2.40 -6.18
CA ARG A 158 -16.25 2.28 -6.06
C ARG A 158 -16.72 1.45 -7.25
N ARG A 159 -17.43 0.37 -6.97
CA ARG A 159 -18.09 -0.41 -8.00
C ARG A 159 -19.36 0.32 -8.45
N ARG A 160 -19.58 0.38 -9.76
CA ARG A 160 -20.85 0.83 -10.32
C ARG A 160 -21.76 -0.38 -10.48
N ALA A 161 -23.07 -0.18 -10.32
CA ALA A 161 -24.02 -1.18 -10.79
C ALA A 161 -23.77 -1.39 -12.29
N GLY A 162 -23.82 -2.63 -12.75
CA GLY A 162 -23.79 -2.89 -14.20
C GLY A 162 -24.98 -2.17 -14.82
N THR A 163 -24.75 -1.35 -15.84
CA THR A 163 -25.82 -1.04 -16.78
C THR A 163 -26.18 -2.35 -17.46
N ALA A 164 -27.36 -2.91 -17.15
CA ALA A 164 -27.96 -3.88 -18.05
C ALA A 164 -28.08 -3.17 -19.40
N HIS A 165 -27.27 -3.57 -20.37
CA HIS A 165 -27.52 -3.20 -21.75
C HIS A 165 -28.75 -4.01 -22.16
N ALA A 166 -29.90 -3.35 -22.17
CA ALA A 166 -31.05 -3.75 -22.97
C ALA A 166 -30.76 -3.42 -24.44
#